data_AF-A0A962W2R6-F1
#
_entry.id   AF-A0A962W2R6-F1
#
_cell.length_a   1.000
_cell.length_b   1.000
_cell.length_c   1.000
_cell.angle_alpha   90.00
_cell.angle_beta   90.00
_cell.angle_gamma   90.00
#
_symmetry.space_group_name_H-M   'P 1'
#
loop_
_entity.id
_entity.type
_entity.pdbx_description
1 polymer ?
#
loop_
_entity_poly.entity_id
_entity_poly.type
_entity_poly.pdbx_seq_one_letter_code
_entity_poly.pdbx_strand_id
1 'polypeptide(L)'
;MRFAWRAFLLLLLLLVAVPLHADPLGAFLLEAIVKNPGKPPSDATLLLLTTDLGWYEQNMSRLPQAIQDQVQQLRVRVVGESARQAAESLGESADVFLASGSCKAGRDIDLLYVGNNTSKARSSIDAAIGETTAAILANDAGDDFLAAARSNGLTIPSRLNSDALEVVASDLPNFGYADLKDALARAKAAQQAGDANAIELLEKELREALKKNLEAQVRSSAKDMYRGGAGQRFFVLDYLGDENKVRWIAQDAAGNWVLKPGGFEALSDNLREQVMALMPTSRRAKFAKVASDYAMFFKHGEGGLGGTAKYVDRIWGDVDDVALLLHMDADEQVAFMVARGIARNPENASAMLSQLGMWEEQVTQGVQRAMRQAVQNQLILDVDRLVKELDQIQGDGALDVLYRKHLLQFDLNDMANGLAAIADVPGEDAKEILKVLSGKFGGSESGKRVLGYIERQLDLLRGDGGSHVATRLLRHLWATGQIEPADYYEARMHLSTGQSLPDGPVARKLQQARQEILVLGAVDMMDLTDDP
;
A
#
# COMPACT_ATOMS: atom_id res chain seq x y z
N MET A 1 -38.28 15.18 -39.18
CA MET A 1 -37.81 16.12 -38.14
C MET A 1 -37.18 15.46 -36.91
N ARG A 2 -37.68 14.33 -36.39
CA ARG A 2 -37.11 13.69 -35.17
C ARG A 2 -35.73 13.01 -35.33
N PHE A 3 -35.34 12.62 -36.55
CA PHE A 3 -34.02 12.02 -36.82
C PHE A 3 -32.88 13.04 -36.92
N ALA A 4 -33.15 14.23 -37.47
CA ALA A 4 -32.17 15.31 -37.60
C ALA A 4 -31.73 15.87 -36.22
N TRP A 5 -32.64 15.87 -35.24
CA TRP A 5 -32.36 16.35 -33.89
C TRP A 5 -31.44 15.41 -33.10
N ARG A 6 -31.56 14.10 -33.30
CA ARG A 6 -30.68 13.09 -32.66
C ARG A 6 -29.28 13.09 -33.26
N ALA A 7 -29.16 13.25 -34.57
CA ALA A 7 -27.86 13.40 -35.25
C ALA A 7 -27.16 14.70 -34.82
N PHE A 8 -27.90 15.80 -34.65
CA PHE A 8 -27.36 17.07 -34.18
C PHE A 8 -26.91 17.02 -32.71
N LEU A 9 -27.65 16.32 -31.83
CA LEU A 9 -27.25 16.08 -30.43
C LEU A 9 -26.02 15.16 -30.29
N LEU A 10 -25.89 14.15 -31.15
CA LEU A 10 -24.68 13.31 -31.24
C LEU A 10 -23.46 14.10 -31.74
N LEU A 11 -23.65 15.02 -32.70
CA LEU A 11 -22.59 15.90 -33.17
C LEU A 11 -22.21 16.95 -32.11
N LEU A 12 -23.17 17.43 -31.31
CA LEU A 12 -22.91 18.34 -30.19
C LEU A 12 -22.22 17.64 -29.02
N LEU A 13 -22.53 16.36 -28.76
CA LEU A 13 -21.83 15.55 -27.77
C LEU A 13 -20.40 15.21 -28.20
N LEU A 14 -20.15 15.04 -29.51
CA LEU A 14 -18.79 14.94 -30.07
C LEU A 14 -18.01 16.26 -29.98
N LEU A 15 -18.69 17.41 -29.95
CA LEU A 15 -18.08 18.74 -29.76
C LEU A 15 -17.85 19.11 -28.28
N VAL A 16 -18.40 18.35 -27.34
CA VAL A 16 -18.12 18.42 -25.89
C VAL A 16 -17.23 17.25 -25.44
N ALA A 17 -16.46 16.67 -26.37
CA ALA A 17 -15.19 16.09 -26.00
C ALA A 17 -14.33 17.25 -25.45
N VAL A 18 -14.38 17.43 -24.13
CA VAL A 18 -13.47 18.30 -23.41
C VAL A 18 -12.08 17.99 -23.96
N PRO A 19 -11.32 18.97 -24.50
CA PRO A 19 -9.94 18.70 -24.81
C PRO A 19 -9.32 18.27 -23.48
N LEU A 20 -8.90 17.00 -23.41
CA LEU A 20 -7.91 16.52 -22.45
C LEU A 20 -6.88 17.64 -22.29
N HIS A 21 -6.58 18.03 -21.05
CA HIS A 21 -5.66 19.12 -20.74
C HIS A 21 -4.46 19.05 -21.69
N ALA A 22 -4.40 19.98 -22.65
CA ALA A 22 -3.30 19.99 -23.59
C ALA A 22 -2.10 20.49 -22.78
N ASP A 23 -1.08 19.65 -22.57
CA ASP A 23 0.22 20.09 -22.08
C ASP A 23 0.81 21.08 -23.11
N PRO A 24 0.72 22.41 -22.89
CA PRO A 24 1.06 23.37 -23.93
C PRO A 24 2.57 23.39 -24.20
N LEU A 25 3.36 23.06 -23.18
CA LEU A 25 4.81 22.97 -23.28
C LEU A 25 5.20 21.69 -24.02
N GLY A 26 4.68 20.53 -23.59
CA GLY A 26 4.89 19.25 -24.27
C GLY A 26 4.50 19.29 -25.75
N ALA A 27 3.34 19.88 -26.07
CA ALA A 27 2.85 20.02 -27.44
C ALA A 27 3.76 20.90 -28.30
N PHE A 28 4.22 22.04 -27.78
CA PHE A 28 5.13 22.93 -28.48
C PHE A 28 6.48 22.25 -28.77
N LEU A 29 7.07 21.61 -27.76
CA LEU A 29 8.37 20.94 -27.88
C LEU A 29 8.30 19.79 -28.88
N LEU A 30 7.26 18.95 -28.81
CA LEU A 30 7.05 17.85 -29.74
C LEU A 30 6.91 18.35 -31.18
N GLU A 31 6.13 19.40 -31.43
CA GLU A 31 6.00 19.99 -32.76
C GLU A 31 7.33 20.58 -33.27
N ALA A 32 8.08 21.24 -32.40
CA ALA A 32 9.37 21.82 -32.76
C ALA A 32 10.41 20.75 -33.13
N ILE A 33 10.46 19.62 -32.42
CA ILE A 33 11.34 18.48 -32.71
C ILE A 33 10.95 17.86 -34.06
N VAL A 34 9.66 17.59 -34.27
CA VAL A 34 9.16 16.98 -35.52
C VAL A 34 9.47 17.85 -36.75
N LYS A 35 9.39 19.18 -36.60
CA LYS A 35 9.72 20.13 -37.68
C LYS A 35 11.21 20.25 -37.98
N ASN A 36 12.09 19.82 -37.06
CA ASN A 36 13.55 19.98 -37.17
C ASN A 36 14.30 18.65 -36.92
N PRO A 37 14.09 17.61 -37.73
CA PRO A 37 14.66 16.27 -37.47
C PRO A 37 16.18 16.20 -37.52
N GLY A 38 16.85 17.20 -38.12
CA GLY A 38 18.32 17.29 -38.17
C GLY A 38 18.97 17.90 -36.93
N LYS A 39 18.17 18.32 -35.93
CA LYS A 39 18.65 18.97 -34.72
C LYS A 39 18.33 18.09 -33.50
N PRO A 40 19.33 17.56 -32.79
CA PRO A 40 19.08 16.69 -31.64
C PRO A 40 18.50 17.52 -30.48
N PRO A 41 17.42 17.06 -29.83
CA PRO A 41 16.92 17.65 -28.60
C PRO A 41 17.91 17.42 -27.45
N SER A 42 17.98 18.35 -26.49
CA SER A 42 18.73 18.15 -25.25
C SER A 42 17.94 17.29 -24.27
N ASP A 43 18.63 16.78 -23.24
CA ASP A 43 17.98 16.07 -22.13
C ASP A 43 16.91 16.94 -21.42
N ALA A 44 17.12 18.26 -21.32
CA ALA A 44 16.12 19.16 -20.73
C ALA A 44 14.85 19.22 -21.58
N THR A 45 15.00 19.31 -22.90
CA THR A 45 13.86 19.25 -23.84
C THR A 45 13.15 17.90 -23.75
N LEU A 46 13.89 16.79 -23.72
CA LEU A 46 13.31 15.44 -23.63
C LEU A 46 12.59 15.20 -22.30
N LEU A 47 13.13 15.69 -21.18
CA LEU A 47 12.52 15.60 -19.86
C LEU A 47 11.17 16.34 -19.81
N LEU A 48 11.08 17.50 -20.47
CA LEU A 48 9.86 18.32 -20.49
C LEU A 48 8.80 17.78 -21.45
N LEU A 49 9.08 16.75 -22.25
CA LEU A 49 8.03 16.03 -22.98
C LEU A 49 7.22 15.11 -22.08
N THR A 50 7.73 14.78 -20.88
CA THR A 50 7.12 13.81 -19.97
C THR A 50 6.52 14.45 -18.72
N THR A 51 6.26 15.75 -18.75
CA THR A 51 5.57 16.49 -17.67
C THR A 51 4.11 16.09 -17.51
N ASP A 52 3.50 15.61 -18.61
CA ASP A 52 2.20 14.95 -18.63
C ASP A 52 2.37 13.62 -19.39
N LEU A 53 2.44 12.51 -18.64
CA LEU A 53 2.69 11.19 -19.23
C LEU A 53 1.51 10.64 -20.02
N GLY A 54 0.27 10.99 -19.64
CA GLY A 54 -0.93 10.61 -20.39
C GLY A 54 -0.98 11.32 -21.74
N TRP A 55 -0.63 12.61 -21.78
CA TRP A 55 -0.47 13.34 -23.03
C TRP A 55 0.68 12.79 -23.88
N TYR A 56 1.83 12.51 -23.25
CA TYR A 56 3.01 11.96 -23.93
C TYR A 56 2.71 10.62 -24.61
N GLU A 57 2.05 9.68 -23.91
CA GLU A 57 1.68 8.36 -24.46
C GLU A 57 0.89 8.49 -25.76
N GLN A 58 -0.07 9.42 -25.81
CA GLN A 58 -0.93 9.63 -26.97
C GLN A 58 -0.20 10.26 -28.16
N ASN A 59 0.91 10.97 -27.92
CA ASN A 59 1.56 11.81 -28.94
C ASN A 59 2.96 11.34 -29.35
N MET A 60 3.62 10.49 -28.56
CA MET A 60 5.03 10.12 -28.79
C MET A 60 5.27 9.34 -30.09
N SER A 61 4.24 8.70 -30.66
CA SER A 61 4.33 8.02 -31.96
C SER A 61 4.71 8.95 -33.12
N ARG A 62 4.57 10.27 -32.92
CA ARG A 62 4.99 11.33 -33.85
C ARG A 62 6.50 11.55 -33.85
N LEU A 63 7.21 11.13 -32.81
CA LEU A 63 8.67 11.27 -32.69
C LEU A 63 9.38 10.09 -33.39
N PRO A 64 10.60 10.29 -33.93
CA PRO A 64 11.42 9.19 -34.38
C PRO A 64 11.71 8.18 -33.26
N GLN A 65 11.80 6.89 -33.56
CA GLN A 65 12.03 5.83 -32.57
C GLN A 65 13.26 6.11 -31.68
N ALA A 66 14.36 6.58 -32.27
CA ALA A 66 15.57 6.91 -31.51
C ALA A 66 15.34 8.00 -30.44
N ILE A 67 14.44 8.96 -30.68
CA ILE A 67 14.08 9.99 -29.70
C ILE A 67 13.17 9.38 -28.62
N GLN A 68 12.23 8.52 -28.99
CA GLN A 68 11.39 7.80 -28.02
C GLN A 68 12.26 6.97 -27.06
N ASP A 69 13.26 6.26 -27.59
CA ASP A 69 14.21 5.46 -26.81
C ASP A 69 15.05 6.35 -25.87
N GLN A 70 15.48 7.54 -26.34
CA GLN A 70 16.19 8.52 -25.51
C GLN A 70 15.34 9.06 -24.37
N VAL A 71 14.07 9.39 -24.62
CA VAL A 71 13.14 9.82 -23.56
C VAL A 71 12.98 8.73 -22.49
N GLN A 72 12.76 7.49 -22.92
CA GLN A 72 12.65 6.37 -21.99
C GLN A 72 13.95 6.17 -21.18
N GLN A 73 15.11 6.22 -21.83
CA GLN A 73 16.40 6.07 -21.17
C GLN A 73 16.69 7.22 -20.19
N LEU A 74 16.31 8.44 -20.55
CA LEU A 74 16.40 9.61 -19.67
C LEU A 74 15.55 9.43 -18.41
N ARG A 75 14.31 8.95 -18.54
CA ARG A 75 13.46 8.64 -17.38
C ARG A 75 14.10 7.59 -16.48
N VAL A 76 14.66 6.51 -17.04
CA VAL A 76 15.39 5.49 -16.26
C VAL A 76 16.60 6.09 -15.55
N ARG A 77 17.36 6.97 -16.22
CA ARG A 77 18.50 7.67 -15.62
C ARG A 77 18.09 8.55 -14.44
N VAL A 78 17.06 9.39 -14.61
CA VAL A 78 16.57 10.26 -13.52
C VAL A 78 16.18 9.42 -12.31
N VAL A 79 15.44 8.32 -12.52
CA VAL A 79 15.04 7.42 -11.43
C VAL A 79 16.27 6.78 -10.76
N GLY A 80 17.23 6.28 -11.53
CA GLY A 80 18.43 5.64 -10.98
C GLY A 80 19.36 6.58 -10.22
N GLU A 81 19.60 7.77 -10.75
CA GLU A 81 20.38 8.80 -10.07
C GLU A 81 19.69 9.24 -8.77
N SER A 82 18.37 9.44 -8.82
CA SER A 82 17.58 9.83 -7.65
C SER A 82 17.53 8.73 -6.59
N ALA A 83 17.36 7.46 -6.99
CA ALA A 83 17.35 6.32 -6.08
C ALA A 83 18.70 6.16 -5.36
N ARG A 84 19.82 6.28 -6.09
CA ARG A 84 21.16 6.24 -5.50
C ARG A 84 21.38 7.40 -4.53
N GLN A 85 21.02 8.63 -4.93
CA GLN A 85 21.17 9.80 -4.09
C GLN A 85 20.30 9.72 -2.82
N ALA A 86 19.06 9.24 -2.95
CA ALA A 86 18.18 9.01 -1.81
C ALA A 86 18.77 7.97 -0.86
N ALA A 87 19.28 6.84 -1.38
CA ALA A 87 19.92 5.81 -0.56
C ALA A 87 21.13 6.35 0.21
N GLU A 88 21.99 7.13 -0.46
CA GLU A 88 23.14 7.81 0.16
C GLU A 88 22.70 8.76 1.28
N SER A 89 21.63 9.53 1.08
CA SER A 89 21.08 10.44 2.10
C SER A 89 20.51 9.72 3.32
N LEU A 90 20.06 8.48 3.14
CA LEU A 90 19.52 7.62 4.20
C LEU A 90 20.63 6.83 4.93
N GLY A 91 21.87 6.85 4.42
CA GLY A 91 22.96 6.03 4.92
C GLY A 91 22.80 4.54 4.58
N GLU A 92 22.07 4.23 3.52
CA GLU A 92 21.73 2.88 3.08
C GLU A 92 22.51 2.51 1.81
N SER A 93 22.49 1.23 1.45
CA SER A 93 23.09 0.73 0.20
C SER A 93 22.33 1.24 -1.03
N ALA A 94 23.03 1.45 -2.15
CA ALA A 94 22.44 1.98 -3.39
C ALA A 94 21.39 1.06 -4.03
N ASP A 95 21.31 -0.20 -3.63
CA ASP A 95 20.35 -1.21 -4.09
C ASP A 95 19.08 -1.30 -3.24
N VAL A 96 18.92 -0.43 -2.24
CA VAL A 96 17.77 -0.41 -1.31
C VAL A 96 16.42 -0.03 -1.95
N PHE A 97 16.45 0.49 -3.17
CA PHE A 97 15.26 0.81 -3.97
C PHE A 97 15.12 -0.17 -5.15
N LEU A 98 13.99 -0.87 -5.19
CA LEU A 98 13.58 -1.74 -6.29
C LEU A 98 12.48 -1.04 -7.10
N ALA A 99 12.14 -1.55 -8.28
CA ALA A 99 11.09 -0.97 -9.13
C ALA A 99 10.06 -2.02 -9.56
N SER A 100 8.77 -1.81 -9.30
CA SER A 100 7.69 -2.65 -9.85
C SER A 100 7.05 -2.09 -11.12
N GLY A 101 7.22 -0.80 -11.39
CA GLY A 101 6.73 -0.15 -12.61
C GLY A 101 7.73 -0.13 -13.77
N SER A 102 7.51 0.74 -14.75
CA SER A 102 8.43 0.91 -15.89
C SER A 102 8.41 2.32 -16.44
N CYS A 103 9.54 2.80 -16.94
CA CYS A 103 9.60 4.10 -17.60
C CYS A 103 9.11 4.09 -19.06
N LYS A 104 8.28 3.11 -19.47
CA LYS A 104 7.68 3.08 -20.81
C LYS A 104 6.69 4.26 -20.99
N ALA A 105 6.31 4.49 -22.24
CA ALA A 105 5.26 5.43 -22.63
C ALA A 105 4.01 5.35 -21.72
N GLY A 106 3.62 6.46 -21.08
CA GLY A 106 2.42 6.51 -20.25
C GLY A 106 2.44 5.59 -19.03
N ARG A 107 3.60 5.06 -18.65
CA ARG A 107 3.76 4.20 -17.49
C ARG A 107 4.50 4.91 -16.38
N ASP A 108 3.93 4.75 -15.19
CA ASP A 108 4.48 5.08 -13.90
C ASP A 108 5.63 4.14 -13.51
N ILE A 109 6.41 4.58 -12.54
CA ILE A 109 7.41 3.75 -11.89
C ILE A 109 7.24 3.79 -10.37
N ASP A 110 6.74 2.68 -9.85
CA ASP A 110 6.68 2.42 -8.42
C ASP A 110 8.05 1.94 -7.92
N LEU A 111 8.65 2.70 -7.02
CA LEU A 111 9.84 2.38 -6.26
C LEU A 111 9.46 1.72 -4.93
N LEU A 112 10.07 0.58 -4.67
CA LEU A 112 9.90 -0.19 -3.45
C LEU A 112 11.15 -0.03 -2.59
N TYR A 113 11.02 0.63 -1.45
CA TYR A 113 12.09 0.79 -0.48
C TYR A 113 12.10 -0.38 0.50
N VAL A 114 13.24 -1.08 0.56
CA VAL A 114 13.43 -2.28 1.41
C VAL A 114 14.39 -2.07 2.58
N GLY A 115 14.81 -0.83 2.83
CA GLY A 115 15.80 -0.50 3.88
C GLY A 115 15.19 -0.24 5.25
N ASN A 116 16.04 0.18 6.19
CA ASN A 116 15.65 0.33 7.60
C ASN A 116 14.97 1.67 7.90
N ASN A 117 15.31 2.73 7.16
CA ASN A 117 14.82 4.09 7.38
C ASN A 117 13.56 4.43 6.56
N THR A 118 12.53 3.62 6.77
CA THR A 118 11.26 3.62 6.05
C THR A 118 10.49 4.94 6.13
N SER A 119 10.58 5.68 7.25
CA SER A 119 9.84 6.94 7.45
C SER A 119 10.33 8.12 6.58
N LYS A 120 11.57 8.07 6.09
CA LYS A 120 12.19 9.12 5.26
C LYS A 120 12.35 8.73 3.80
N ALA A 121 12.05 7.49 3.42
CA ALA A 121 12.31 6.97 2.07
C ALA A 121 11.62 7.82 0.99
N ARG A 122 10.31 8.07 1.14
CA ARG A 122 9.52 8.83 0.16
C ARG A 122 10.00 10.27 0.00
N SER A 123 10.22 11.00 1.10
CA SER A 123 10.68 12.39 1.04
C SER A 123 12.11 12.50 0.50
N SER A 124 12.95 11.49 0.74
CA SER A 124 14.32 11.45 0.20
C SER A 124 14.31 11.23 -1.32
N ILE A 125 13.42 10.37 -1.84
CA ILE A 125 13.24 10.19 -3.28
C ILE A 125 12.71 11.46 -3.94
N ASP A 126 11.67 12.10 -3.39
CA ASP A 126 11.12 13.33 -3.97
C ASP A 126 12.16 14.46 -4.01
N ALA A 127 12.93 14.63 -2.94
CA ALA A 127 14.03 15.59 -2.89
C ALA A 127 15.10 15.28 -3.95
N ALA A 128 15.52 14.02 -4.06
CA ALA A 128 16.54 13.59 -5.03
C ALA A 128 16.08 13.76 -6.49
N ILE A 129 14.80 13.50 -6.79
CA ILE A 129 14.19 13.79 -8.11
C ILE A 129 14.21 15.29 -8.38
N GLY A 130 13.82 16.10 -7.39
CA GLY A 130 13.84 17.55 -7.49
C GLY A 130 15.23 18.10 -7.80
N GLU A 131 16.27 17.55 -7.18
CA GLU A 131 17.67 17.96 -7.41
C GLU A 131 18.21 17.47 -8.76
N THR A 132 17.97 16.21 -9.10
CA THR A 132 18.41 15.59 -10.37
C THR A 132 17.79 16.32 -11.56
N THR A 133 16.48 16.59 -11.52
CA THR A 133 15.79 17.31 -12.60
C THR A 133 16.18 18.78 -12.66
N ALA A 134 16.40 19.44 -11.52
CA ALA A 134 16.93 20.81 -11.50
C ALA A 134 18.29 20.89 -12.19
N ALA A 135 19.18 19.92 -11.94
CA ALA A 135 20.50 19.87 -12.58
C ALA A 135 20.40 19.68 -14.10
N ILE A 136 19.50 18.83 -14.58
CA ILE A 136 19.24 18.64 -16.03
C ILE A 136 18.71 19.93 -16.65
N LEU A 137 17.73 20.57 -16.02
CA LEU A 137 17.09 21.80 -16.53
C LEU A 137 18.01 23.03 -16.44
N ALA A 138 18.94 23.08 -15.49
CA ALA A 138 19.93 24.15 -15.38
C ALA A 138 21.04 24.06 -16.44
N ASN A 139 21.24 22.88 -17.04
CA ASN A 139 22.20 22.66 -18.12
C ASN A 139 21.61 22.98 -19.51
N ASP A 140 20.54 23.78 -19.57
CA ASP A 140 19.83 24.15 -20.79
C ASP A 140 20.42 25.36 -21.54
N ALA A 141 21.58 25.87 -21.09
CA ALA A 141 22.27 26.98 -21.71
C ALA A 141 22.67 26.62 -23.15
N GLY A 142 21.91 27.13 -24.13
CA GLY A 142 22.09 26.83 -25.56
C GLY A 142 21.07 25.85 -26.14
N ASP A 143 20.05 25.44 -25.39
CA ASP A 143 18.92 24.68 -25.94
C ASP A 143 17.97 25.60 -26.72
N ASP A 144 18.10 25.56 -28.04
CA ASP A 144 17.28 26.36 -28.96
C ASP A 144 15.79 25.99 -28.93
N PHE A 145 15.41 24.76 -28.56
CA PHE A 145 14.00 24.39 -28.42
C PHE A 145 13.40 25.09 -27.19
N LEU A 146 14.13 25.12 -26.08
CA LEU A 146 13.71 25.82 -24.85
C LEU A 146 13.75 27.34 -25.02
N ALA A 147 14.73 27.88 -25.74
CA ALA A 147 14.77 29.29 -26.11
C ALA A 147 13.55 29.69 -26.97
N ALA A 148 13.16 28.84 -27.94
CA ALA A 148 11.97 29.04 -28.74
C ALA A 148 10.69 28.96 -27.91
N ALA A 149 10.59 28.02 -26.96
CA ALA A 149 9.44 27.90 -26.07
C ALA A 149 9.28 29.16 -25.19
N ARG A 150 10.36 29.65 -24.59
CA ARG A 150 10.38 30.91 -23.82
C ARG A 150 9.95 32.11 -24.67
N SER A 151 10.43 32.18 -25.91
CA SER A 151 10.07 33.24 -26.86
C SER A 151 8.59 33.20 -27.25
N ASN A 152 7.95 32.03 -27.15
CA ASN A 152 6.49 31.85 -27.32
C ASN A 152 5.69 32.03 -26.01
N GLY A 153 6.33 32.54 -24.95
CA GLY A 153 5.67 32.83 -23.67
C GLY A 153 5.40 31.60 -22.80
N LEU A 154 5.97 30.43 -23.14
CA LEU A 154 5.83 29.23 -22.33
C LEU A 154 6.75 29.29 -21.10
N THR A 155 6.23 28.88 -19.95
CA THR A 155 6.99 28.81 -18.71
C THR A 155 7.73 27.49 -18.63
N ILE A 156 9.05 27.54 -18.44
CA ILE A 156 9.88 26.36 -18.21
C ILE A 156 10.04 26.18 -16.70
N PRO A 157 9.64 25.03 -16.12
CA PRO A 157 9.83 24.79 -14.69
C PRO A 157 11.31 24.67 -14.35
N SER A 158 11.70 25.13 -13.15
CA SER A 158 13.09 25.04 -12.67
C SER A 158 13.48 23.66 -12.15
N ARG A 159 12.49 22.80 -11.88
CA ARG A 159 12.64 21.39 -11.50
C ARG A 159 11.30 20.66 -11.68
N LEU A 160 11.34 19.34 -11.73
CA LEU A 160 10.16 18.48 -11.62
C LEU A 160 10.19 17.71 -10.29
N ASN A 161 9.03 17.32 -9.78
CA ASN A 161 8.92 16.50 -8.56
C ASN A 161 8.55 15.05 -8.92
N SER A 162 8.45 14.18 -7.90
CA SER A 162 8.10 12.78 -8.11
C SER A 162 6.74 12.63 -8.80
N ASP A 163 5.76 13.46 -8.43
CA ASP A 163 4.40 13.42 -8.99
C ASP A 163 4.39 13.76 -10.49
N ALA A 164 5.12 14.79 -10.92
CA ALA A 164 5.21 15.19 -12.32
C ALA A 164 5.90 14.14 -13.22
N LEU A 165 6.66 13.21 -12.64
CA LEU A 165 7.30 12.11 -13.37
C LEU A 165 6.57 10.76 -13.19
N GLU A 166 5.45 10.75 -12.45
CA GLU A 166 4.74 9.56 -11.99
C GLU A 166 5.69 8.53 -11.35
N VAL A 167 6.56 9.01 -10.46
CA VAL A 167 7.42 8.18 -9.62
C VAL A 167 6.81 8.10 -8.23
N VAL A 168 6.42 6.91 -7.81
CA VAL A 168 5.86 6.69 -6.47
C VAL A 168 6.84 5.88 -5.65
N ALA A 169 7.20 6.34 -4.45
CA ALA A 169 8.03 5.56 -3.53
C ALA A 169 7.19 5.03 -2.37
N SER A 170 7.23 3.71 -2.18
CA SER A 170 6.55 3.00 -1.11
C SER A 170 7.55 2.23 -0.25
N ASP A 171 7.37 2.28 1.07
CA ASP A 171 8.12 1.46 2.00
C ASP A 171 7.51 0.06 2.14
N LEU A 172 8.36 -0.95 2.30
CA LEU A 172 7.92 -2.26 2.77
C LEU A 172 8.08 -2.33 4.30
N PRO A 173 6.98 -2.24 5.06
CA PRO A 173 7.07 -2.20 6.51
C PRO A 173 7.48 -3.56 7.07
N ASN A 174 8.41 -3.54 8.02
CA ASN A 174 8.77 -4.73 8.78
C ASN A 174 7.83 -4.89 9.98
N PHE A 175 6.98 -5.91 9.92
CA PHE A 175 6.02 -6.23 10.98
C PHE A 175 6.64 -6.90 12.22
N GLY A 176 7.96 -7.12 12.28
CA GLY A 176 8.67 -7.60 13.47
C GLY A 176 8.54 -9.09 13.76
N TYR A 177 8.06 -9.91 12.82
CA TYR A 177 7.85 -11.34 13.05
C TYR A 177 9.14 -12.15 13.23
N ALA A 178 10.22 -11.78 12.52
CA ALA A 178 11.54 -12.37 12.73
C ALA A 178 12.09 -11.97 14.11
N ASP A 179 11.93 -10.71 14.50
CA ASP A 179 12.36 -10.17 15.79
C ASP A 179 11.80 -11.00 16.97
N LEU A 180 10.54 -11.46 16.89
CA LEU A 180 9.93 -12.35 17.89
C LEU A 180 10.65 -13.70 18.03
N LYS A 181 10.97 -14.33 16.89
CA LYS A 181 11.60 -15.65 16.85
C LYS A 181 13.03 -15.57 17.37
N ASP A 182 13.76 -14.53 16.96
CA ASP A 182 15.13 -14.29 17.40
C ASP A 182 15.16 -13.98 18.88
N ALA A 183 14.19 -13.23 19.39
CA ALA A 183 14.04 -12.96 20.82
C ALA A 183 13.85 -14.23 21.64
N LEU A 184 12.96 -15.13 21.20
CA LEU A 184 12.77 -16.42 21.87
C LEU A 184 14.06 -17.26 21.83
N ALA A 185 14.75 -17.29 20.69
CA ALA A 185 16.00 -18.03 20.55
C ALA A 185 17.09 -17.51 21.50
N ARG A 186 17.27 -16.18 21.57
CA ARG A 186 18.20 -15.53 22.50
C ARG A 186 17.86 -15.82 23.96
N ALA A 187 16.58 -15.70 24.34
CA ALA A 187 16.13 -15.99 25.68
C ALA A 187 16.33 -17.46 26.08
N LYS A 188 16.05 -18.41 25.17
CA LYS A 188 16.32 -19.84 25.41
C LYS A 188 17.81 -20.12 25.58
N ALA A 189 18.66 -19.49 24.78
CA ALA A 189 20.12 -19.61 24.92
C ALA A 189 20.60 -19.05 26.28
N ALA A 190 20.08 -17.88 26.69
CA ALA A 190 20.39 -17.29 27.99
C ALA A 190 19.93 -18.20 29.15
N GLN A 191 18.72 -18.76 29.07
CA GLN A 191 18.20 -19.70 30.06
C GLN A 191 19.06 -20.97 30.15
N GLN A 192 19.50 -21.51 29.01
CA GLN A 192 20.40 -22.67 28.97
C GLN A 192 21.79 -22.35 29.54
N ALA A 193 22.25 -21.11 29.42
CA ALA A 193 23.48 -20.62 30.03
C ALA A 193 23.36 -20.33 31.54
N GLY A 194 22.17 -20.48 32.13
CA GLY A 194 21.91 -20.24 33.55
C GLY A 194 21.66 -18.77 33.90
N ASP A 195 21.34 -17.92 32.93
CA ASP A 195 20.97 -16.52 33.18
C ASP A 195 19.57 -16.45 33.83
N ALA A 196 19.51 -15.91 35.04
CA ALA A 196 18.26 -15.70 35.78
C ALA A 196 17.34 -14.66 35.10
N ASN A 197 17.90 -13.79 34.25
CA ASN A 197 17.17 -12.70 33.59
C ASN A 197 16.65 -13.08 32.19
N ALA A 198 16.71 -14.36 31.80
CA ALA A 198 16.26 -14.80 30.48
C ALA A 198 14.79 -14.43 30.19
N ILE A 199 13.93 -14.40 31.22
CA ILE A 199 12.53 -13.97 31.09
C ILE A 199 12.44 -12.46 30.87
N GLU A 200 13.12 -11.66 31.68
CA GLU A 200 13.13 -10.19 31.54
C GLU A 200 13.71 -9.75 30.19
N LEU A 201 14.74 -10.45 29.71
CA LEU A 201 15.31 -10.26 28.38
C LEU A 201 14.25 -10.49 27.31
N LEU A 202 13.52 -11.62 27.40
CA LEU A 202 12.47 -11.95 26.44
C LEU A 202 11.35 -10.90 26.48
N GLU A 203 10.87 -10.53 27.67
CA GLU A 203 9.83 -9.51 27.83
C GLU A 203 10.23 -8.22 27.12
N LYS A 204 11.42 -7.69 27.41
CA LYS A 204 11.94 -6.47 26.79
C LYS A 204 11.97 -6.55 25.27
N GLU A 205 12.51 -7.63 24.72
CA GLU A 205 12.62 -7.78 23.26
C GLU A 205 11.25 -7.96 22.59
N LEU A 206 10.32 -8.66 23.23
CA LEU A 206 8.94 -8.78 22.76
C LEU A 206 8.20 -7.43 22.78
N ARG A 207 8.45 -6.58 23.78
CA ARG A 207 7.89 -5.21 23.84
C ARG A 207 8.32 -4.39 22.63
N GLU A 208 9.61 -4.39 22.33
CA GLU A 208 10.15 -3.64 21.18
C GLU A 208 9.64 -4.18 19.85
N ALA A 209 9.54 -5.51 19.71
CA ALA A 209 8.97 -6.13 18.51
C ALA A 209 7.51 -5.74 18.30
N LEU A 210 6.69 -5.73 19.37
CA LEU A 210 5.28 -5.34 19.30
C LEU A 210 5.10 -3.87 18.93
N LYS A 211 5.95 -2.98 19.46
CA LYS A 211 5.96 -1.57 19.07
C LYS A 211 6.25 -1.41 17.57
N LYS A 212 7.28 -2.09 17.08
CA LYS A 212 7.66 -2.10 15.65
C LYS A 212 6.53 -2.63 14.77
N ASN A 213 5.84 -3.69 15.23
CA ASN A 213 4.66 -4.24 14.57
C ASN A 213 3.55 -3.18 14.44
N LEU A 214 3.21 -2.48 15.53
CA LEU A 214 2.16 -1.45 15.51
C LEU A 214 2.52 -0.25 14.62
N GLU A 215 3.77 0.20 14.66
CA GLU A 215 4.26 1.23 13.73
C GLU A 215 4.10 0.78 12.27
N ALA A 216 4.43 -0.48 11.97
CA ALA A 216 4.22 -1.07 10.65
C ALA A 216 2.74 -1.10 10.24
N GLN A 217 1.82 -1.51 11.15
CA GLN A 217 0.38 -1.51 10.89
C GLN A 217 -0.16 -0.12 10.56
N VAL A 218 0.33 0.91 11.24
CA VAL A 218 -0.08 2.30 11.01
C VAL A 218 0.42 2.78 9.66
N ARG A 219 1.64 2.42 9.26
CA ARG A 219 2.17 2.79 7.94
C ARG A 219 1.43 2.07 6.82
N SER A 220 1.11 0.78 7.00
CA SER A 220 0.31 0.00 6.05
C SER A 220 -1.18 0.37 6.02
N SER A 221 -1.64 1.34 6.83
CA SER A 221 -2.99 1.89 6.74
C SER A 221 -3.22 2.74 5.48
N ALA A 222 -2.16 3.06 4.72
CA ALA A 222 -2.28 3.67 3.39
C ALA A 222 -3.10 2.78 2.44
N LYS A 223 -3.80 3.43 1.49
CA LYS A 223 -4.88 2.82 0.70
C LYS A 223 -4.44 1.81 -0.38
N ASP A 224 -3.13 1.60 -0.58
CA ASP A 224 -2.56 0.74 -1.64
C ASP A 224 -1.51 -0.26 -1.12
N MET A 225 -1.54 -0.58 0.17
CA MET A 225 -0.58 -1.50 0.77
C MET A 225 -1.23 -2.81 1.23
N TYR A 226 -0.50 -3.91 1.06
CA TYR A 226 -0.87 -5.19 1.66
C TYR A 226 -0.67 -5.14 3.17
N ARG A 227 -1.69 -5.53 3.92
CA ARG A 227 -1.71 -5.44 5.38
C ARG A 227 -1.39 -6.75 6.07
N GLY A 228 -0.77 -6.62 7.24
CA GLY A 228 -0.42 -7.72 8.13
C GLY A 228 0.63 -8.69 7.58
N GLY A 229 1.00 -9.67 8.39
CA GLY A 229 2.06 -10.62 8.05
C GLY A 229 1.76 -11.46 6.80
N ALA A 230 0.49 -11.84 6.59
CA ALA A 230 0.07 -12.59 5.40
C ALA A 230 0.18 -11.75 4.12
N GLY A 231 -0.19 -10.47 4.18
CA GLY A 231 -0.06 -9.53 3.06
C GLY A 231 1.40 -9.28 2.69
N GLN A 232 2.24 -9.08 3.71
CA GLN A 232 3.67 -8.93 3.51
C GLN A 232 4.31 -10.17 2.89
N ARG A 233 3.96 -11.37 3.39
CA ARG A 233 4.43 -12.64 2.80
C ARG A 233 4.02 -12.77 1.34
N PHE A 234 2.75 -12.46 1.02
CA PHE A 234 2.26 -12.47 -0.34
C PHE A 234 3.07 -11.52 -1.22
N PHE A 235 3.33 -10.29 -0.75
CA PHE A 235 4.12 -9.33 -1.50
C PHE A 235 5.54 -9.84 -1.78
N VAL A 236 6.22 -10.37 -0.77
CA VAL A 236 7.58 -10.91 -0.93
C VAL A 236 7.58 -12.07 -1.95
N LEU A 237 6.66 -13.01 -1.84
CA LEU A 237 6.65 -14.18 -2.73
C LEU A 237 6.16 -13.87 -4.15
N ASP A 238 5.10 -13.07 -4.27
CA ASP A 238 4.44 -12.80 -5.54
C ASP A 238 5.12 -11.70 -6.34
N TYR A 239 5.65 -10.66 -5.69
CA TYR A 239 6.31 -9.54 -6.36
C TYR A 239 7.83 -9.62 -6.27
N LEU A 240 8.41 -9.73 -5.07
CA LEU A 240 9.88 -9.82 -4.95
C LEU A 240 10.42 -11.17 -5.43
N GLY A 241 9.62 -12.23 -5.41
CA GLY A 241 9.99 -13.55 -5.94
C GLY A 241 9.89 -13.68 -7.46
N ASP A 242 9.23 -12.74 -8.15
CA ASP A 242 9.00 -12.79 -9.59
C ASP A 242 9.84 -11.71 -10.32
N GLU A 243 10.83 -12.17 -11.08
CA GLU A 243 11.75 -11.32 -11.85
C GLU A 243 11.04 -10.41 -12.88
N ASN A 244 9.80 -10.74 -13.26
CA ASN A 244 9.01 -9.96 -14.22
C ASN A 244 8.19 -8.85 -13.55
N LYS A 245 7.94 -8.95 -12.24
CA LYS A 245 7.13 -7.99 -11.49
C LYS A 245 7.96 -6.96 -10.76
N VAL A 246 9.15 -7.32 -10.29
CA VAL A 246 10.08 -6.39 -9.64
C VAL A 246 11.41 -6.43 -10.37
N ARG A 247 11.96 -5.23 -10.60
CA ARG A 247 13.19 -4.96 -11.34
C ARG A 247 14.18 -4.22 -10.46
N TRP A 248 15.45 -4.34 -10.81
CA TRP A 248 16.52 -3.60 -10.15
C TRP A 248 16.96 -2.43 -11.01
N ILE A 249 17.04 -1.25 -10.39
CA ILE A 249 17.64 -0.07 -10.96
C ILE A 249 19.15 -0.14 -10.75
N ALA A 250 19.90 -0.37 -11.82
CA ALA A 250 21.35 -0.56 -11.76
C ALA A 250 22.04 0.07 -12.96
N GLN A 251 23.35 0.21 -12.88
CA GLN A 251 24.16 0.53 -14.06
C GLN A 251 24.55 -0.76 -14.81
N ASP A 252 24.55 -0.69 -16.13
CA ASP A 252 25.15 -1.72 -16.99
C ASP A 252 26.69 -1.59 -17.01
N ALA A 253 27.36 -2.48 -17.75
CA ALA A 253 28.82 -2.46 -17.85
C ALA A 253 29.38 -1.19 -18.52
N ALA A 254 28.54 -0.44 -19.25
CA ALA A 254 28.90 0.82 -19.89
C ALA A 254 28.57 2.04 -18.99
N GLY A 255 28.03 1.82 -17.79
CA GLY A 255 27.63 2.87 -16.85
C GLY A 255 26.24 3.46 -17.11
N ASN A 256 25.47 2.92 -18.05
CA ASN A 256 24.11 3.39 -18.32
C ASN A 256 23.14 2.82 -17.28
N TRP A 257 22.23 3.65 -16.79
CA TRP A 257 21.14 3.20 -15.93
C TRP A 257 20.17 2.32 -16.71
N VAL A 258 19.82 1.17 -16.14
CA VAL A 258 18.92 0.19 -16.73
C VAL A 258 18.02 -0.42 -15.65
N LEU A 259 16.82 -0.84 -16.06
CA LEU A 259 15.95 -1.70 -15.25
C LEU A 259 16.26 -3.15 -15.60
N LYS A 260 17.02 -3.85 -14.76
CA LYS A 260 17.31 -5.27 -14.94
C LYS A 260 16.18 -6.13 -14.38
N PRO A 261 15.92 -7.33 -14.93
CA PRO A 261 15.08 -8.33 -14.26
C PRO A 261 15.53 -8.48 -12.81
N GLY A 262 14.57 -8.42 -11.89
CA GLY A 262 14.82 -8.50 -10.46
C GLY A 262 14.61 -9.91 -9.95
N GLY A 263 13.98 -10.03 -8.79
CA GLY A 263 13.81 -11.29 -8.08
C GLY A 263 14.62 -11.33 -6.80
N PHE A 264 14.22 -12.21 -5.88
CA PHE A 264 14.84 -12.33 -4.56
C PHE A 264 16.35 -12.62 -4.65
N GLU A 265 16.76 -13.38 -5.67
CA GLU A 265 18.16 -13.71 -5.96
C GLU A 265 18.99 -12.54 -6.53
N ALA A 266 18.36 -11.44 -6.92
CA ALA A 266 19.06 -10.25 -7.42
C ALA A 266 19.45 -9.29 -6.28
N LEU A 267 18.89 -9.46 -5.07
CA LEU A 267 19.19 -8.62 -3.90
C LEU A 267 20.60 -8.92 -3.36
N SER A 268 21.26 -7.93 -2.77
CA SER A 268 22.46 -8.17 -1.95
C SER A 268 22.14 -9.02 -0.72
N ASP A 269 23.13 -9.73 -0.17
CA ASP A 269 22.94 -10.63 0.99
C ASP A 269 22.26 -9.92 2.18
N ASN A 270 22.66 -8.69 2.46
CA ASN A 270 22.06 -7.86 3.51
C ASN A 270 20.57 -7.59 3.21
N LEU A 271 20.23 -7.18 2.00
CA LEU A 271 18.84 -6.94 1.62
C LEU A 271 18.02 -8.23 1.56
N ARG A 272 18.60 -9.36 1.16
CA ARG A 272 17.94 -10.67 1.25
C ARG A 272 17.58 -11.00 2.68
N GLU A 273 18.50 -10.84 3.62
CA GLU A 273 18.24 -11.06 5.03
C GLU A 273 17.09 -10.16 5.53
N GLN A 274 17.11 -8.87 5.17
CA GLN A 274 16.03 -7.94 5.50
C GLN A 274 14.69 -8.39 4.91
N VAL A 275 14.63 -8.77 3.63
CA VAL A 275 13.41 -9.24 2.98
C VAL A 275 12.93 -10.58 3.55
N MET A 276 13.84 -11.50 3.90
CA MET A 276 13.48 -12.74 4.60
C MET A 276 12.90 -12.47 5.98
N ALA A 277 13.42 -11.47 6.70
CA ALA A 277 12.91 -11.06 8.00
C ALA A 277 11.47 -10.51 7.92
N LEU A 278 11.04 -10.01 6.75
CA LEU A 278 9.65 -9.61 6.50
C LEU A 278 8.70 -10.81 6.41
N MET A 279 9.21 -12.02 6.13
CA MET A 279 8.37 -13.20 5.94
C MET A 279 8.06 -13.90 7.26
N PRO A 280 6.79 -14.01 7.68
CA PRO A 280 6.42 -14.84 8.81
C PRO A 280 6.72 -16.32 8.52
N THR A 281 7.32 -17.00 9.51
CA THR A 281 7.81 -18.39 9.37
C THR A 281 6.70 -19.46 9.35
N SER A 282 5.46 -19.13 9.74
CA SER A 282 4.29 -20.03 9.61
C SER A 282 2.95 -19.30 9.84
N ARG A 283 1.90 -19.78 9.15
CA ARG A 283 0.44 -19.47 9.25
C ARG A 283 0.07 -18.27 10.12
N ARG A 284 0.12 -17.08 9.53
CA ARG A 284 -0.53 -15.88 10.08
C ARG A 284 -2.01 -15.88 9.78
N ALA A 285 -2.74 -15.09 10.55
CA ALA A 285 -4.12 -14.78 10.23
C ALA A 285 -4.17 -14.14 8.83
N LYS A 286 -5.02 -14.68 7.96
CA LYS A 286 -5.06 -14.30 6.54
C LYS A 286 -6.01 -13.14 6.27
N PHE A 287 -6.93 -12.90 7.19
CA PHE A 287 -7.97 -11.89 7.05
C PHE A 287 -7.42 -10.50 6.70
N ALA A 288 -6.30 -10.05 7.30
CA ALA A 288 -5.71 -8.74 6.96
C ALA A 288 -5.40 -8.59 5.46
N LYS A 289 -4.87 -9.66 4.86
CA LYS A 289 -4.56 -9.73 3.43
C LYS A 289 -5.85 -9.79 2.60
N VAL A 290 -6.78 -10.68 2.96
CA VAL A 290 -8.08 -10.82 2.26
C VAL A 290 -8.88 -9.51 2.30
N ALA A 291 -8.89 -8.82 3.45
CA ALA A 291 -9.49 -7.51 3.62
C ALA A 291 -8.81 -6.43 2.78
N SER A 292 -7.49 -6.50 2.63
CA SER A 292 -6.74 -5.58 1.75
C SER A 292 -7.11 -5.80 0.29
N ASP A 293 -7.16 -7.05 -0.18
CA ASP A 293 -7.61 -7.35 -1.55
C ASP A 293 -9.06 -6.95 -1.79
N TYR A 294 -9.92 -7.08 -0.78
CA TYR A 294 -11.31 -6.60 -0.83
C TYR A 294 -11.38 -5.08 -0.98
N ALA A 295 -10.65 -4.34 -0.15
CA ALA A 295 -10.60 -2.87 -0.24
C ALA A 295 -10.03 -2.41 -1.58
N MET A 296 -8.95 -3.03 -2.05
CA MET A 296 -8.36 -2.74 -3.36
C MET A 296 -9.27 -3.11 -4.53
N PHE A 297 -10.11 -4.14 -4.40
CA PHE A 297 -11.12 -4.46 -5.39
C PHE A 297 -12.14 -3.34 -5.57
N PHE A 298 -12.63 -2.72 -4.50
CA PHE A 298 -13.55 -1.57 -4.64
C PHE A 298 -12.85 -0.31 -5.14
N LYS A 299 -11.56 -0.15 -4.86
CA LYS A 299 -10.80 1.01 -5.33
C LYS A 299 -10.39 0.91 -6.80
N HIS A 300 -9.94 -0.27 -7.23
CA HIS A 300 -9.27 -0.49 -8.52
C HIS A 300 -10.05 -1.43 -9.45
N GLY A 301 -10.94 -2.27 -8.90
CA GLY A 301 -11.74 -3.25 -9.65
C GLY A 301 -12.86 -2.63 -10.47
N GLU A 302 -13.14 -1.32 -10.33
CA GLU A 302 -14.00 -0.57 -11.25
C GLU A 302 -13.42 -0.47 -12.67
N GLY A 303 -12.14 -0.86 -12.87
CA GLY A 303 -11.47 -0.92 -14.18
C GLY A 303 -11.90 -2.06 -15.11
N GLY A 304 -13.00 -2.76 -14.80
CA GLY A 304 -13.59 -3.82 -15.65
C GLY A 304 -13.23 -5.25 -15.25
N LEU A 305 -13.67 -6.21 -16.06
CA LEU A 305 -13.68 -7.65 -15.75
C LEU A 305 -12.31 -8.23 -15.36
N GLY A 306 -11.22 -7.74 -15.98
CA GLY A 306 -9.85 -8.18 -15.64
C GLY A 306 -9.40 -7.76 -14.24
N GLY A 307 -9.79 -6.56 -13.80
CA GLY A 307 -9.55 -6.07 -12.44
C GLY A 307 -10.33 -6.91 -11.43
N THR A 308 -11.63 -7.13 -11.68
CA THR A 308 -12.49 -8.01 -10.89
C THR A 308 -11.89 -9.42 -10.74
N ALA A 309 -11.51 -10.03 -11.85
CA ALA A 309 -10.94 -11.38 -11.89
C ALA A 309 -9.65 -11.50 -11.07
N LYS A 310 -8.75 -10.52 -11.19
CA LYS A 310 -7.47 -10.48 -10.46
C LYS A 310 -7.65 -10.58 -8.95
N TYR A 311 -8.57 -9.82 -8.36
CA TYR A 311 -8.78 -9.83 -6.91
C TYR A 311 -9.50 -11.09 -6.43
N VAL A 312 -10.37 -11.67 -7.25
CA VAL A 312 -11.01 -12.96 -6.97
C VAL A 312 -9.98 -14.08 -6.85
N ASP A 313 -9.06 -14.25 -7.80
CA ASP A 313 -8.05 -15.33 -7.73
C ASP A 313 -7.08 -15.13 -6.55
N ARG A 314 -6.75 -13.88 -6.23
CA ARG A 314 -5.95 -13.53 -5.05
C ARG A 314 -6.62 -13.91 -3.74
N ILE A 315 -7.91 -13.63 -3.57
CA ILE A 315 -8.66 -14.00 -2.37
C ILE A 315 -8.86 -15.51 -2.32
N TRP A 316 -9.16 -16.16 -3.45
CA TRP A 316 -9.34 -17.60 -3.53
C TRP A 316 -8.13 -18.36 -2.99
N GLY A 317 -6.90 -17.90 -3.28
CA GLY A 317 -5.68 -18.54 -2.78
C GLY A 317 -5.54 -18.53 -1.25
N ASP A 318 -6.28 -17.66 -0.56
CA ASP A 318 -6.15 -17.46 0.89
C ASP A 318 -7.32 -18.01 1.70
N VAL A 319 -8.51 -18.11 1.13
CA VAL A 319 -9.69 -18.62 1.82
C VAL A 319 -9.85 -20.14 1.67
N ASP A 320 -10.60 -20.78 2.59
CA ASP A 320 -11.08 -22.15 2.40
C ASP A 320 -12.16 -22.13 1.32
N ASP A 321 -11.90 -22.76 0.19
CA ASP A 321 -12.76 -22.69 -0.99
C ASP A 321 -14.10 -23.40 -0.82
N VAL A 322 -14.12 -24.49 -0.06
CA VAL A 322 -15.35 -25.19 0.28
C VAL A 322 -16.21 -24.33 1.20
N ALA A 323 -15.62 -23.79 2.28
CA ALA A 323 -16.35 -22.91 3.19
C ALA A 323 -16.83 -21.63 2.49
N LEU A 324 -16.02 -21.10 1.58
CA LEU A 324 -16.34 -19.92 0.80
C LEU A 324 -17.63 -20.11 -0.02
N LEU A 325 -17.68 -21.17 -0.84
CA LEU A 325 -18.79 -21.39 -1.75
C LEU A 325 -20.08 -21.79 -1.02
N LEU A 326 -19.98 -22.47 0.13
CA LEU A 326 -21.15 -22.90 0.91
C LEU A 326 -22.03 -21.75 1.42
N HIS A 327 -21.46 -20.55 1.54
CA HIS A 327 -22.18 -19.37 2.04
C HIS A 327 -22.75 -18.50 0.92
N MET A 328 -22.36 -18.75 -0.34
CA MET A 328 -22.78 -18.01 -1.52
C MET A 328 -24.05 -18.61 -2.13
N ASP A 329 -24.91 -17.76 -2.70
CA ASP A 329 -26.00 -18.21 -3.56
C ASP A 329 -25.47 -18.75 -4.92
N ALA A 330 -26.34 -19.38 -5.70
CA ALA A 330 -25.93 -20.00 -6.96
C ALA A 330 -25.35 -18.99 -7.97
N ASP A 331 -25.89 -17.77 -8.01
CA ASP A 331 -25.44 -16.72 -8.93
C ASP A 331 -24.08 -16.16 -8.50
N GLU A 332 -23.88 -15.98 -7.20
CA GLU A 332 -22.62 -15.60 -6.57
C GLU A 332 -21.53 -16.65 -6.81
N GLN A 333 -21.83 -17.93 -6.59
CA GLN A 333 -20.88 -19.03 -6.85
C GLN A 333 -20.45 -19.05 -8.32
N VAL A 334 -21.42 -18.95 -9.24
CA VAL A 334 -21.13 -18.93 -10.69
C VAL A 334 -20.28 -17.72 -11.05
N ALA A 335 -20.67 -16.52 -10.61
CA ALA A 335 -19.90 -15.30 -10.88
C ALA A 335 -18.46 -15.39 -10.35
N PHE A 336 -18.28 -15.90 -9.13
CA PHE A 336 -16.98 -16.03 -8.48
C PHE A 336 -16.09 -17.07 -9.21
N MET A 337 -16.66 -18.21 -9.60
CA MET A 337 -15.95 -19.23 -10.40
C MET A 337 -15.56 -18.71 -11.79
N VAL A 338 -16.45 -17.95 -12.44
CA VAL A 338 -16.20 -17.36 -13.76
C VAL A 338 -15.10 -16.32 -13.68
N ALA A 339 -15.15 -15.41 -12.70
CA ALA A 339 -14.10 -14.41 -12.48
C ALA A 339 -12.73 -15.06 -12.24
N ARG A 340 -12.67 -16.15 -11.45
CA ARG A 340 -11.44 -16.93 -11.28
C ARG A 340 -10.97 -17.59 -12.59
N GLY A 341 -11.90 -18.14 -13.38
CA GLY A 341 -11.60 -18.71 -14.70
C GLY A 341 -10.97 -17.68 -15.64
N ILE A 342 -11.51 -16.46 -15.64
CA ILE A 342 -11.00 -15.31 -16.39
C ILE A 342 -9.61 -14.91 -15.88
N ALA A 343 -9.40 -14.85 -14.58
CA ALA A 343 -8.09 -14.48 -14.00
C ALA A 343 -6.96 -15.39 -14.49
N ARG A 344 -7.28 -16.69 -14.64
CA ARG A 344 -6.33 -17.72 -15.06
C ARG A 344 -6.17 -17.81 -16.57
N ASN A 345 -7.15 -17.36 -17.34
CA ASN A 345 -7.16 -17.39 -18.80
C ASN A 345 -7.81 -16.11 -19.36
N PRO A 346 -7.16 -14.94 -19.21
CA PRO A 346 -7.78 -13.66 -19.56
C PRO A 346 -8.12 -13.55 -21.05
N GLU A 347 -7.36 -14.19 -21.93
CA GLU A 347 -7.60 -14.21 -23.38
C GLU A 347 -8.92 -14.88 -23.77
N ASN A 348 -9.45 -15.76 -22.91
CA ASN A 348 -10.69 -16.50 -23.15
C ASN A 348 -11.91 -15.87 -22.46
N ALA A 349 -11.77 -14.70 -21.85
CA ALA A 349 -12.82 -14.10 -21.02
C ALA A 349 -14.14 -13.94 -21.78
N SER A 350 -14.12 -13.36 -22.99
CA SER A 350 -15.33 -13.16 -23.80
C SER A 350 -15.98 -14.49 -24.21
N ALA A 351 -15.19 -15.52 -24.47
CA ALA A 351 -15.70 -16.85 -24.82
C ALA A 351 -16.37 -17.53 -23.61
N MET A 352 -15.77 -17.43 -22.41
CA MET A 352 -16.35 -17.97 -21.17
C MET A 352 -17.70 -17.31 -20.86
N LEU A 353 -17.77 -15.98 -20.94
CA LEU A 353 -19.02 -15.25 -20.73
C LEU A 353 -20.09 -15.64 -21.74
N SER A 354 -19.73 -15.74 -23.03
CA SER A 354 -20.66 -16.12 -24.09
C SER A 354 -21.19 -17.54 -23.93
N GLN A 355 -20.36 -18.50 -23.50
CA GLN A 355 -20.78 -19.89 -23.28
C GLN A 355 -21.77 -20.03 -22.12
N LEU A 356 -21.61 -19.19 -21.09
CA LEU A 356 -22.46 -19.20 -19.91
C LEU A 356 -23.66 -18.24 -20.02
N GLY A 357 -23.76 -17.49 -21.12
CA GLY A 357 -24.83 -16.51 -21.33
C GLY A 357 -24.80 -15.36 -20.32
N MET A 358 -23.61 -14.99 -19.82
CA MET A 358 -23.41 -13.98 -18.80
C MET A 358 -22.85 -12.68 -19.38
N TRP A 359 -23.21 -11.55 -18.76
CA TRP A 359 -22.64 -10.24 -19.06
C TRP A 359 -21.59 -9.85 -18.02
N GLU A 360 -20.62 -9.01 -18.40
CA GLU A 360 -19.55 -8.54 -17.50
C GLU A 360 -20.10 -7.90 -16.21
N GLU A 361 -21.19 -7.13 -16.34
CA GLU A 361 -21.86 -6.48 -15.21
C GLU A 361 -22.46 -7.51 -14.25
N GLN A 362 -23.05 -8.60 -14.75
CA GLN A 362 -23.59 -9.67 -13.91
C GLN A 362 -22.48 -10.37 -13.11
N VAL A 363 -21.34 -10.65 -13.74
CA VAL A 363 -20.18 -11.22 -13.06
C VAL A 363 -19.65 -10.25 -12.00
N THR A 364 -19.52 -8.97 -12.35
CA THR A 364 -19.01 -7.95 -11.42
C THR A 364 -19.91 -7.78 -10.19
N GLN A 365 -21.23 -7.69 -10.39
CA GLN A 365 -22.18 -7.59 -9.27
C GLN A 365 -22.22 -8.87 -8.42
N GLY A 366 -22.18 -10.06 -9.05
CA GLY A 366 -22.13 -11.33 -8.32
C GLY A 366 -20.85 -11.47 -7.49
N VAL A 367 -19.71 -11.06 -8.06
CA VAL A 367 -18.42 -11.02 -7.35
C VAL A 367 -18.43 -10.04 -6.19
N GLN A 368 -19.00 -8.83 -6.35
CA GLN A 368 -19.11 -7.87 -5.26
C GLN A 368 -19.82 -8.46 -4.04
N ARG A 369 -20.95 -9.14 -4.24
CA ARG A 369 -21.70 -9.79 -3.14
C ARG A 369 -20.94 -10.99 -2.55
N ALA A 370 -20.35 -11.82 -3.40
CA ALA A 370 -19.56 -12.98 -3.01
C ALA A 370 -18.32 -12.60 -2.19
N MET A 371 -17.59 -11.57 -2.61
CA MET A 371 -16.37 -11.10 -1.94
C MET A 371 -16.63 -10.63 -0.50
N ARG A 372 -17.78 -10.01 -0.24
CA ARG A 372 -18.17 -9.62 1.12
C ARG A 372 -18.25 -10.84 2.05
N GLN A 373 -18.86 -11.92 1.58
CA GLN A 373 -18.97 -13.17 2.35
C GLN A 373 -17.60 -13.82 2.56
N ALA A 374 -16.72 -13.79 1.55
CA ALA A 374 -15.35 -14.28 1.63
C ALA A 374 -14.59 -13.64 2.80
N VAL A 375 -14.66 -12.31 2.87
CA VAL A 375 -14.00 -11.50 3.89
C VAL A 375 -14.55 -11.79 5.28
N GLN A 376 -15.89 -11.85 5.42
CA GLN A 376 -16.53 -12.17 6.69
C GLN A 376 -16.20 -13.59 7.18
N ASN A 377 -16.20 -14.57 6.29
CA ASN A 377 -15.87 -15.96 6.63
C ASN A 377 -14.41 -16.09 7.07
N GLN A 378 -13.48 -15.45 6.36
CA GLN A 378 -12.08 -15.48 6.73
C GLN A 378 -11.84 -14.83 8.11
N LEU A 379 -12.53 -13.72 8.41
CA LEU A 379 -12.47 -13.09 9.72
C LEU A 379 -12.92 -14.04 10.83
N ILE A 380 -14.06 -14.69 10.63
CA ILE A 380 -14.62 -15.65 11.57
C ILE A 380 -13.64 -16.81 11.82
N LEU A 381 -13.03 -17.34 10.77
CA LEU A 381 -12.09 -18.47 10.88
C LEU A 381 -10.84 -18.07 11.65
N ASP A 382 -10.25 -16.92 11.33
CA ASP A 382 -9.06 -16.44 12.02
C ASP A 382 -9.38 -16.08 13.49
N VAL A 383 -10.50 -15.42 13.78
CA VAL A 383 -10.89 -15.12 15.18
C VAL A 383 -11.20 -16.39 15.98
N ASP A 384 -11.93 -17.36 15.40
CA ASP A 384 -12.18 -18.65 16.06
C ASP A 384 -10.88 -19.37 16.42
N ARG A 385 -9.92 -19.35 15.49
CA ARG A 385 -8.58 -19.89 15.73
C ARG A 385 -7.88 -19.17 16.87
N LEU A 386 -7.87 -17.83 16.88
CA LEU A 386 -7.21 -17.04 17.92
C LEU A 386 -7.86 -17.21 19.30
N VAL A 387 -9.18 -17.33 19.38
CA VAL A 387 -9.89 -17.63 20.63
C VAL A 387 -9.50 -19.01 21.16
N LYS A 388 -9.48 -20.03 20.29
CA LYS A 388 -9.05 -21.38 20.66
C LYS A 388 -7.58 -21.44 21.06
N GLU A 389 -6.73 -20.72 20.35
CA GLU A 389 -5.30 -20.61 20.69
C GLU A 389 -5.15 -19.99 22.07
N LEU A 390 -5.85 -18.89 22.39
CA LEU A 390 -5.86 -18.24 23.70
C LEU A 390 -6.27 -19.22 24.82
N ASP A 391 -7.35 -19.98 24.62
CA ASP A 391 -7.80 -21.01 25.55
C ASP A 391 -6.76 -22.12 25.77
N GLN A 392 -5.96 -22.39 24.74
CA GLN A 392 -4.94 -23.44 24.71
C GLN A 392 -3.53 -22.93 25.06
N ILE A 393 -3.34 -21.64 25.38
CA ILE A 393 -2.05 -21.13 25.84
C ILE A 393 -1.77 -21.75 27.22
N GLN A 394 -1.16 -22.92 27.17
CA GLN A 394 -0.54 -23.67 28.25
C GLN A 394 0.80 -24.16 27.69
N GLY A 395 1.82 -24.29 28.55
CA GLY A 395 3.16 -24.63 28.06
C GLY A 395 4.09 -25.21 29.12
N ASP A 396 5.11 -25.91 28.62
CA ASP A 396 6.15 -26.65 29.36
C ASP A 396 7.22 -25.73 30.01
N GLY A 397 7.06 -24.40 29.91
CA GLY A 397 7.97 -23.39 30.47
C GLY A 397 7.53 -21.93 30.20
N ALA A 398 7.94 -20.99 31.06
CA ALA A 398 7.48 -19.60 31.05
C ALA A 398 7.79 -18.83 29.74
N LEU A 399 8.94 -19.07 29.11
CA LEU A 399 9.35 -18.39 27.88
C LEU A 399 8.41 -18.69 26.69
N ASP A 400 8.02 -19.95 26.52
CA ASP A 400 7.14 -20.37 25.42
C ASP A 400 5.71 -19.83 25.59
N VAL A 401 5.23 -19.75 26.83
CA VAL A 401 3.93 -19.13 27.15
C VAL A 401 3.95 -17.65 26.80
N LEU A 402 5.00 -16.93 27.21
CA LEU A 402 5.14 -15.50 26.96
C LEU A 402 5.23 -15.20 25.45
N TYR A 403 6.01 -15.99 24.71
CA TYR A 403 6.12 -15.89 23.26
C TYR A 403 4.78 -16.12 22.57
N ARG A 404 4.04 -17.18 22.94
CA ARG A 404 2.72 -17.48 22.34
C ARG A 404 1.70 -16.37 22.57
N LYS A 405 1.70 -15.73 23.74
CA LYS A 405 0.83 -14.57 24.02
C LYS A 405 1.14 -13.39 23.10
N HIS A 406 2.42 -13.04 22.93
CA HIS A 406 2.81 -11.95 22.04
C HIS A 406 2.56 -12.28 20.56
N LEU A 407 2.72 -13.55 20.19
CA LEU A 407 2.35 -14.03 18.86
C LEU A 407 0.87 -13.80 18.56
N LEU A 408 0.00 -14.09 19.55
CA LEU A 408 -1.44 -13.85 19.46
C LEU A 408 -1.74 -12.35 19.28
N GLN A 409 -1.04 -11.47 20.02
CA GLN A 409 -1.20 -10.02 19.90
C GLN A 409 -0.85 -9.50 18.50
N PHE A 410 0.21 -10.02 17.87
CA PHE A 410 0.55 -9.64 16.49
C PHE A 410 -0.56 -10.05 15.51
N ASP A 411 -1.10 -11.27 15.65
CA ASP A 411 -2.18 -11.73 14.79
C ASP A 411 -3.49 -10.94 15.05
N LEU A 412 -3.73 -10.49 16.29
CA LEU A 412 -4.86 -9.60 16.62
C LEU A 412 -4.68 -8.18 16.05
N ASN A 413 -3.44 -7.66 16.02
CA ASN A 413 -3.13 -6.40 15.33
C ASN A 413 -3.41 -6.50 13.82
N ASP A 414 -3.04 -7.63 13.20
CA ASP A 414 -3.41 -7.92 11.81
C ASP A 414 -4.94 -7.88 11.62
N MET A 415 -5.72 -8.45 12.55
CA MET A 415 -7.19 -8.41 12.48
C MET A 415 -7.74 -6.99 12.51
N ALA A 416 -7.27 -6.17 13.45
CA ALA A 416 -7.68 -4.78 13.53
C ALA A 416 -7.28 -3.99 12.28
N ASN A 417 -6.09 -4.24 11.73
CA ASN A 417 -5.61 -3.56 10.52
C ASN A 417 -6.41 -3.94 9.27
N GLY A 418 -6.81 -5.22 9.16
CA GLY A 418 -7.74 -5.67 8.12
C GLY A 418 -9.12 -5.03 8.25
N LEU A 419 -9.67 -4.96 9.47
CA LEU A 419 -10.95 -4.29 9.73
C LEU A 419 -10.88 -2.80 9.42
N ALA A 420 -9.74 -2.16 9.67
CA ALA A 420 -9.53 -0.76 9.26
C ALA A 420 -9.58 -0.61 7.73
N ALA A 421 -9.11 -1.59 6.95
CA ALA A 421 -9.13 -1.52 5.48
C ALA A 421 -10.56 -1.55 4.92
N ILE A 422 -11.42 -2.36 5.52
CA ILE A 422 -12.82 -2.51 5.09
C ILE A 422 -13.64 -1.25 5.40
N ALA A 423 -13.20 -0.40 6.31
CA ALA A 423 -13.89 0.86 6.62
C ALA A 423 -13.97 1.82 5.43
N ASP A 424 -13.02 1.70 4.48
CA ASP A 424 -12.98 2.50 3.26
C ASP A 424 -13.84 1.91 2.12
N VAL A 425 -14.44 0.73 2.31
CA VAL A 425 -15.33 0.10 1.32
C VAL A 425 -16.74 0.72 1.41
N PRO A 426 -17.39 1.05 0.27
CA PRO A 426 -18.75 1.59 0.29
C PRO A 426 -19.75 0.68 1.00
N GLY A 427 -20.52 1.22 1.96
CA GLY A 427 -21.61 0.49 2.66
C GLY A 427 -21.47 0.47 4.19
N GLU A 428 -22.30 -0.35 4.86
CA GLU A 428 -22.23 -0.57 6.32
C GLU A 428 -21.37 -1.78 6.71
N ASP A 429 -20.67 -2.38 5.74
CA ASP A 429 -19.97 -3.67 5.84
C ASP A 429 -19.09 -3.78 7.10
N ALA A 430 -18.29 -2.76 7.42
CA ALA A 430 -17.39 -2.79 8.56
C ALA A 430 -18.13 -2.90 9.92
N LYS A 431 -19.28 -2.21 10.08
CA LYS A 431 -20.08 -2.27 11.32
C LYS A 431 -20.84 -3.59 11.42
N GLU A 432 -21.35 -4.09 10.30
CA GLU A 432 -22.06 -5.36 10.24
C GLU A 432 -21.12 -6.54 10.52
N ILE A 433 -19.90 -6.53 9.95
CA ILE A 433 -18.87 -7.54 10.19
C ILE A 433 -18.46 -7.59 11.67
N LEU A 434 -18.29 -6.44 12.34
CA LEU A 434 -18.00 -6.40 13.77
C LEU A 434 -19.15 -6.98 14.62
N LYS A 435 -20.40 -6.67 14.27
CA LYS A 435 -21.57 -7.21 14.98
C LYS A 435 -21.66 -8.73 14.89
N VAL A 436 -21.28 -9.31 13.75
CA VAL A 436 -21.20 -10.76 13.55
C VAL A 436 -20.18 -11.39 14.50
N LEU A 437 -19.02 -10.75 14.67
CA LEU A 437 -18.00 -11.21 15.62
C LEU A 437 -18.49 -11.21 17.06
N SER A 438 -19.11 -10.12 17.51
CA SER A 438 -19.66 -10.04 18.88
C SER A 438 -20.71 -11.11 19.13
N GLY A 439 -21.59 -11.38 18.16
CA GLY A 439 -22.61 -12.42 18.26
C GLY A 439 -22.04 -13.84 18.34
N LYS A 440 -20.94 -14.12 17.63
CA LYS A 440 -20.35 -15.46 17.57
C LYS A 440 -19.40 -15.77 18.73
N PHE A 441 -18.61 -14.79 19.17
CA PHE A 441 -17.53 -15.01 20.15
C PHE A 441 -17.75 -14.31 21.49
N GLY A 442 -18.69 -13.38 21.62
CA GLY A 442 -18.94 -12.64 22.88
C GLY A 442 -19.44 -13.50 24.05
N GLY A 443 -19.79 -14.77 23.81
CA GLY A 443 -20.27 -15.70 24.82
C GLY A 443 -19.18 -16.36 25.68
N SER A 444 -17.90 -16.29 25.29
CA SER A 444 -16.78 -16.85 26.07
C SER A 444 -15.86 -15.76 26.60
N GLU A 445 -15.16 -16.02 27.71
CA GLU A 445 -14.21 -15.05 28.30
C GLU A 445 -13.04 -14.74 27.35
N SER A 446 -12.45 -15.77 26.74
CA SER A 446 -11.41 -15.60 25.71
C SER A 446 -11.93 -14.85 24.49
N GLY A 447 -13.18 -15.10 24.09
CA GLY A 447 -13.84 -14.35 23.03
C GLY A 447 -14.00 -12.87 23.37
N LYS A 448 -14.48 -12.52 24.57
CA LYS A 448 -14.55 -11.13 25.04
C LYS A 448 -13.19 -10.43 25.04
N ARG A 449 -12.14 -11.12 25.48
CA ARG A 449 -10.77 -10.58 25.51
C ARG A 449 -10.24 -10.30 24.11
N VAL A 450 -10.39 -11.26 23.19
CA VAL A 450 -10.00 -11.10 21.78
C VAL A 450 -10.76 -9.95 21.11
N LEU A 451 -12.09 -9.90 21.28
CA LEU A 451 -12.91 -8.84 20.71
C LEU A 451 -12.56 -7.47 21.28
N GLY A 452 -12.42 -7.37 22.60
CA GLY A 452 -12.03 -6.11 23.26
C GLY A 452 -10.65 -5.63 22.83
N TYR A 453 -9.70 -6.54 22.56
CA TYR A 453 -8.40 -6.18 21.99
C TYR A 453 -8.56 -5.61 20.57
N ILE A 454 -9.28 -6.31 19.69
CA ILE A 454 -9.52 -5.87 18.31
C ILE A 454 -10.18 -4.48 18.29
N GLU A 455 -11.20 -4.25 19.12
CA GLU A 455 -11.90 -2.97 19.23
C GLU A 455 -10.95 -1.83 19.65
N ARG A 456 -10.12 -2.05 20.68
CA ARG A 456 -9.13 -1.06 21.13
C ARG A 456 -8.09 -0.74 20.04
N GLN A 457 -7.62 -1.73 19.30
CA GLN A 457 -6.70 -1.50 18.18
C GLN A 457 -7.37 -0.77 17.04
N LEU A 458 -8.61 -1.11 16.71
CA LEU A 458 -9.35 -0.46 15.63
C LEU A 458 -9.57 1.02 15.94
N ASP A 459 -9.87 1.35 17.20
CA ASP A 459 -9.97 2.71 17.70
C ASP A 459 -8.66 3.50 17.57
N LEU A 460 -7.51 2.83 17.76
CA LEU A 460 -6.19 3.41 17.57
C LEU A 460 -5.89 3.66 16.09
N LEU A 461 -6.21 2.69 15.22
CA LEU A 461 -5.87 2.70 13.80
C LEU A 461 -6.74 3.63 12.96
N ARG A 462 -8.06 3.61 13.15
CA ARG A 462 -8.99 4.44 12.36
C ARG A 462 -8.96 5.89 12.77
N GLY A 463 -8.80 6.13 14.07
CA GLY A 463 -8.68 7.48 14.59
C GLY A 463 -9.95 8.33 14.44
N ASP A 464 -11.09 7.69 14.20
CA ASP A 464 -12.37 8.32 13.92
C ASP A 464 -12.87 9.18 15.09
N GLY A 465 -13.72 10.15 14.75
CA GLY A 465 -14.50 10.91 15.71
C GLY A 465 -15.27 9.98 16.64
N GLY A 466 -15.01 10.08 17.95
CA GLY A 466 -15.75 9.35 18.98
C GLY A 466 -14.98 8.25 19.69
N SER A 467 -13.73 7.96 19.30
CA SER A 467 -12.96 6.91 19.97
C SER A 467 -12.60 7.29 21.41
N HIS A 468 -12.68 6.31 22.33
CA HIS A 468 -12.32 6.49 23.74
C HIS A 468 -10.86 6.87 23.89
N VAL A 469 -10.00 6.30 23.05
CA VAL A 469 -8.57 6.61 22.96
C VAL A 469 -8.35 8.05 22.50
N ALA A 470 -9.05 8.50 21.44
CA ALA A 470 -8.99 9.86 20.95
C ALA A 470 -9.37 10.86 22.04
N THR A 471 -10.43 10.57 22.80
CA THR A 471 -10.93 11.42 23.88
C THR A 471 -9.95 11.48 25.06
N ARG A 472 -9.31 10.36 25.40
CA ARG A 472 -8.25 10.29 26.43
C ARG A 472 -7.02 11.07 26.02
N LEU A 473 -6.54 10.88 24.79
CA LEU A 473 -5.41 11.60 24.22
C LEU A 473 -5.64 13.10 24.13
N LEU A 474 -6.80 13.50 23.62
CA LEU A 474 -7.18 14.91 23.54
C LEU A 474 -7.23 15.54 24.94
N ARG A 475 -7.75 14.81 25.94
CA ARG A 475 -7.71 15.25 27.34
C ARG A 475 -6.28 15.37 27.88
N HIS A 476 -5.39 14.44 27.55
CA HIS A 476 -4.00 14.47 27.96
C HIS A 476 -3.23 15.64 27.33
N LEU A 477 -3.43 15.89 26.03
CA LEU A 477 -2.85 17.04 25.32
C LEU A 477 -3.30 18.37 25.93
N TRP A 478 -4.57 18.46 26.32
CA TRP A 478 -5.08 19.64 27.03
C TRP A 478 -4.48 19.76 28.44
N ALA A 479 -4.46 18.66 29.21
CA ALA A 479 -3.91 18.65 30.57
C ALA A 479 -2.40 18.97 30.62
N THR A 480 -1.67 18.69 29.54
CA THR A 480 -0.23 19.00 29.41
C THR A 480 0.04 20.34 28.73
N GLY A 481 -1.00 21.12 28.41
CA GLY A 481 -0.88 22.45 27.77
C GLY A 481 -0.42 22.41 26.32
N GLN A 482 -0.50 21.25 25.66
CA GLN A 482 -0.14 21.13 24.24
C GLN A 482 -1.23 21.62 23.29
N ILE A 483 -2.47 21.76 23.75
CA ILE A 483 -3.57 22.36 22.98
C ILE A 483 -4.33 23.37 23.84
N GLU A 484 -4.85 24.42 23.20
CA GLU A 484 -5.61 25.45 23.89
C GLU A 484 -7.00 24.96 24.31
N PRO A 485 -7.60 25.52 25.37
CA PRO A 485 -8.93 25.11 25.84
C PRO A 485 -10.02 25.22 24.78
N ALA A 486 -10.01 26.26 23.94
CA ALA A 486 -10.99 26.44 22.88
C ALA A 486 -10.92 25.30 21.85
N ASP A 487 -9.71 24.98 21.40
CA ASP A 487 -9.47 23.89 20.45
C ASP A 487 -9.81 22.52 21.06
N TYR A 488 -9.61 22.34 22.37
CA TYR A 488 -10.01 21.13 23.10
C TYR A 488 -11.52 20.93 23.06
N TYR A 489 -12.31 21.96 23.36
CA TYR A 489 -13.78 21.83 23.40
C TYR A 489 -14.37 21.64 22.01
N GLU A 490 -13.83 22.32 21.00
CA GLU A 490 -14.21 22.12 19.60
C GLU A 490 -13.89 20.69 19.15
N ALA A 491 -12.66 20.23 19.36
CA ALA A 491 -12.26 18.87 19.04
C ALA A 491 -13.11 17.83 19.79
N ARG A 492 -13.41 18.06 21.07
CA ARG A 492 -14.25 17.15 21.86
C ARG A 492 -15.69 17.11 21.35
N MET A 493 -16.23 18.22 20.87
CA MET A 493 -17.56 18.25 20.24
C MET A 493 -17.58 17.40 18.97
N HIS A 494 -16.59 17.56 18.08
CA HIS A 494 -16.44 16.71 16.89
C HIS A 494 -16.35 15.23 17.27
N LEU A 495 -15.47 14.86 18.21
CA LEU A 495 -15.36 13.48 18.66
C LEU A 495 -16.70 12.96 19.25
N SER A 496 -17.33 13.71 20.16
CA SER A 496 -18.57 13.26 20.82
C SER A 496 -19.77 13.09 19.88
N THR A 497 -19.73 13.74 18.71
CA THR A 497 -20.77 13.67 17.67
C THR A 497 -20.41 12.69 16.56
N GLY A 498 -19.30 11.96 16.67
CA GLY A 498 -18.84 11.01 15.66
C GLY A 498 -18.27 11.67 14.39
N GLN A 499 -17.99 12.97 14.43
CA GLN A 499 -17.45 13.71 13.30
C GLN A 499 -15.92 13.64 13.29
N SER A 500 -15.34 13.49 12.09
CA SER A 500 -13.90 13.60 11.89
C SER A 500 -13.40 14.99 12.30
N LEU A 501 -12.21 15.05 12.86
CA LEU A 501 -11.53 16.31 13.15
C LEU A 501 -11.13 16.99 11.82
N PRO A 502 -11.37 18.29 11.66
CA PRO A 502 -10.84 19.02 10.50
C PRO A 502 -9.32 19.03 10.51
N ASP A 503 -8.72 18.99 9.32
CA ASP A 503 -7.26 19.05 9.17
C ASP A 503 -6.71 20.35 9.78
N GLY A 504 -5.81 20.21 10.74
CA GLY A 504 -5.34 21.34 11.54
C GLY A 504 -4.28 20.98 12.58
N PRO A 505 -3.79 21.95 13.37
CA PRO A 505 -2.77 21.72 14.39
C PRO A 505 -3.19 20.69 15.46
N VAL A 506 -4.45 20.69 15.88
CA VAL A 506 -4.98 19.73 16.86
C VAL A 506 -5.12 18.34 16.28
N ALA A 507 -5.62 18.21 15.05
CA ALA A 507 -5.66 16.92 14.35
C ALA A 507 -4.25 16.33 14.19
N ARG A 508 -3.26 17.16 13.80
CA ARG A 508 -1.85 16.77 13.70
C ARG A 508 -1.24 16.39 15.04
N LYS A 509 -1.48 17.16 16.10
CA LYS A 509 -1.01 16.82 17.46
C LYS A 509 -1.67 15.57 18.01
N LEU A 510 -2.95 15.35 17.73
CA LEU A 510 -3.64 14.12 18.11
C LEU A 510 -3.10 12.92 17.34
N GLN A 511 -2.84 13.08 16.04
CA GLN A 511 -2.20 12.05 15.21
C GLN A 511 -0.78 11.75 15.69
N GLN A 512 0.00 12.78 16.01
CA GLN A 512 1.34 12.65 16.59
C GLN A 512 1.28 11.97 17.96
N ALA A 513 0.38 12.38 18.85
CA ALA A 513 0.21 11.77 20.16
C ALA A 513 -0.31 10.32 20.09
N ARG A 514 -1.12 10.00 19.07
CA ARG A 514 -1.47 8.60 18.74
C ARG A 514 -0.22 7.83 18.36
N GLN A 515 0.59 8.36 17.44
CA GLN A 515 1.88 7.76 17.08
C GLN A 515 2.81 7.63 18.29
N GLU A 516 2.87 8.61 19.17
CA GLU A 516 3.68 8.59 20.39
C GLU A 516 3.14 7.60 21.45
N ILE A 517 1.82 7.44 21.61
CA ILE A 517 1.23 6.38 22.45
C ILE A 517 1.45 4.99 21.84
N LEU A 518 1.42 4.85 20.52
CA LEU A 518 1.82 3.61 19.86
C LEU A 518 3.31 3.29 20.15
N VAL A 519 4.13 4.33 20.27
CA VAL A 519 5.58 4.26 20.56
C VAL A 519 5.90 4.10 22.06
N LEU A 520 5.02 4.54 22.98
CA LEU A 520 5.28 4.62 24.43
C LEU A 520 4.33 3.78 25.31
N GLY A 521 3.12 3.47 24.86
CA GLY A 521 2.02 2.94 25.70
C GLY A 521 1.40 1.64 25.22
N ALA A 522 1.90 1.06 24.12
CA ALA A 522 1.25 -0.08 23.49
C ALA A 522 1.47 -1.44 24.17
N VAL A 523 2.36 -1.55 25.14
CA VAL A 523 2.72 -2.86 25.70
C VAL A 523 2.08 -3.13 27.06
N ASP A 524 1.79 -2.10 27.85
CA ASP A 524 1.21 -2.26 29.20
C ASP A 524 -0.31 -2.04 29.26
N MET A 525 -0.95 -1.40 28.26
CA MET A 525 -2.42 -1.20 28.23
C MET A 525 -3.18 -2.28 27.45
N MET A 526 -2.49 -3.29 26.93
CA MET A 526 -3.01 -4.22 25.92
C MET A 526 -2.69 -5.68 26.25
N ASP A 527 -2.37 -5.97 27.50
CA ASP A 527 -2.15 -7.33 27.95
C ASP A 527 -3.46 -8.14 27.85
N LEU A 528 -3.36 -9.40 27.41
CA LEU A 528 -4.50 -10.32 27.31
C LEU A 528 -4.98 -10.80 28.69
N THR A 529 -4.32 -10.35 29.75
CA THR A 529 -4.49 -10.79 31.13
C THR A 529 -5.22 -9.80 32.03
N ASP A 530 -5.29 -8.52 31.65
CA ASP A 530 -5.99 -7.53 32.48
C ASP A 530 -7.49 -7.60 32.19
N ASP A 531 -8.26 -7.89 33.26
CA ASP A 531 -9.71 -7.74 33.28
C ASP A 531 -10.06 -6.25 33.04
N PRO A 532 -11.14 -5.95 32.30
CA PRO A 532 -11.46 -4.60 31.82
C PRO A 532 -11.60 -3.51 32.89
#